data_AF-A0A814IM51-F1
#
_entry.id   AF-A0A814IM51-F1
#
_cell.length_a   1.000
_cell.length_b   1.000
_cell.length_c   1.000
_cell.angle_alpha   90.00
_cell.angle_beta   90.00
_cell.angle_gamma   90.00
#
_symmetry.space_group_name_H-M   'P 1'
#
loop_
_entity.id
_entity.type
_entity.pdbx_description
1 polymer ?
#
loop_
_entity_poly.entity_id
_entity_poly.type
_entity_poly.pdbx_seq_one_letter_code
_entity_poly.pdbx_strand_id
1 'polypeptide(L)'
;MLVGLSIIVLGLACLMILERLFPDQPLVYVPGWWKRVLLINIYQLIIVVVGTYTWETWLPDAHLFQLRYYVSPMVGGIIAYLIHTWVFYWFHRARHNVYFLWLWFHQLHHSAQRIEAITSFYKAPQEILIDSIIMTVLLYPVLGLSRDSSVWLAALAAFGEYVYHMNIRTPRWLGYIFQRPESHRIHHLRNKRDHSKNYGDLPIWDILGGTFENPDRMDRPTGFAPEVENRVWEMIAGRDVLLSDKQKTRQAYKQRYTFSSIIAILWIILGLGQSVGYVFNMPKIRGLSFATVASPLPLVFSVAPNGMETFSTTFRLQVFERLERECLGNAECEDDRIVQDKILTPQLYGTLNDKPYNLRNAYGVLFSHGPFFQDEKTIALRDRVLKHSLCDNGPLARAFHLPMNTSRIVVHVHSNTKTQRPEHQPDWIMNIVCR
;
A
#
# COMPACT_ATOMS: atom_id res chain seq x y z
N MET A 1 12.74 3.15 22.56
CA MET A 1 13.54 2.74 21.39
C MET A 1 14.95 2.27 21.78
N LEU A 2 15.82 3.13 22.33
CA LEU A 2 17.20 2.75 22.69
C LEU A 2 17.28 1.51 23.59
N VAL A 3 16.43 1.44 24.62
CA VAL A 3 16.35 0.27 25.52
C VAL A 3 16.02 -1.02 24.77
N GLY A 4 15.05 -1.00 23.85
CA GLY A 4 14.67 -2.18 23.06
C GLY A 4 15.79 -2.64 22.14
N LEU A 5 16.46 -1.69 21.47
CA LEU A 5 17.62 -2.01 20.64
C LEU A 5 18.78 -2.58 21.47
N SER A 6 19.04 -2.03 22.66
CA SER A 6 20.03 -2.57 23.58
C SER A 6 19.70 -4.00 24.01
N ILE A 7 18.44 -4.32 24.32
CA ILE A 7 18.03 -5.69 24.66
C ILE A 7 18.30 -6.66 23.51
N ILE A 8 17.93 -6.28 22.28
CA ILE A 8 18.14 -7.10 21.08
C ILE A 8 19.64 -7.36 20.85
N VAL A 9 20.46 -6.30 20.86
CA VAL A 9 21.90 -6.39 20.61
C VAL A 9 22.63 -7.15 21.72
N LEU A 10 22.32 -6.87 22.99
CA LEU A 10 22.93 -7.57 24.13
C LEU A 10 22.50 -9.03 24.18
N GLY A 11 21.24 -9.33 23.85
CA GLY A 11 20.73 -10.70 23.75
C GLY A 11 21.47 -11.50 22.69
N LEU A 12 21.65 -10.92 21.50
CA LEU A 12 22.46 -11.53 20.44
C LEU A 12 23.91 -11.75 20.90
N ALA A 13 24.55 -10.74 21.48
CA ALA A 13 25.94 -10.86 21.97
C ALA A 13 26.07 -11.96 23.03
N CYS A 14 25.10 -12.06 23.95
CA CYS A 14 25.06 -13.11 24.96
C CYS A 14 24.97 -14.50 24.32
N LEU A 15 24.04 -14.71 23.38
CA LEU A 15 23.91 -15.98 22.67
C LEU A 15 25.16 -16.32 21.87
N MET A 16 25.76 -15.35 21.18
CA MET A 16 27.02 -15.54 20.46
C MET A 16 28.16 -16.00 21.38
N ILE A 17 28.21 -15.52 22.63
CA ILE A 17 29.19 -16.00 23.63
C ILE A 17 28.85 -17.43 24.05
N LEU A 18 27.59 -17.69 24.41
CA LEU A 18 27.14 -19.01 24.87
C LEU A 18 27.35 -20.10 23.82
N GLU A 19 27.13 -19.80 22.55
CA GLU A 19 27.37 -20.71 21.42
C GLU A 19 28.84 -21.09 21.22
N ARG A 20 29.77 -20.28 21.74
CA ARG A 20 31.21 -20.59 21.74
C ARG A 20 31.61 -21.45 22.92
N LEU A 21 30.95 -21.26 24.06
CA LEU A 21 31.19 -22.02 25.28
C LEU A 21 30.52 -23.41 25.24
N PHE A 22 29.32 -23.50 24.67
CA PHE A 22 28.48 -24.69 24.66
C PHE A 22 27.89 -25.00 23.26
N PRO A 23 28.72 -25.21 22.23
CA PRO A 23 28.23 -25.50 20.89
C PRO A 23 27.56 -26.87 20.81
N ASP A 24 26.39 -26.95 20.15
CA ASP A 24 25.78 -28.23 19.75
C ASP A 24 26.63 -28.90 18.65
N GLN A 25 27.08 -28.12 17.67
CA GLN A 25 27.88 -28.59 16.55
C GLN A 25 29.10 -27.72 16.28
N PRO A 26 30.21 -28.29 15.77
CA PRO A 26 31.33 -27.50 15.29
C PRO A 26 30.90 -26.66 14.08
N LEU A 27 31.17 -25.36 14.12
CA LEU A 27 30.83 -24.46 13.02
C LEU A 27 31.87 -24.56 11.90
N VAL A 28 31.40 -24.84 10.69
CA VAL A 28 32.24 -24.98 9.49
C VAL A 28 32.96 -23.65 9.19
N TYR A 29 34.21 -23.74 8.74
CA TYR A 29 34.95 -22.57 8.25
C TYR A 29 34.38 -22.11 6.90
N VAL A 30 33.99 -20.84 6.82
CA VAL A 30 33.47 -20.23 5.58
C VAL A 30 34.29 -18.96 5.29
N PRO A 31 35.00 -18.89 4.14
CA PRO A 31 35.81 -17.73 3.80
C PRO A 31 35.00 -16.43 3.82
N GLY A 32 35.50 -15.41 4.52
CA GLY A 32 34.87 -14.09 4.58
C GLY A 32 33.53 -14.02 5.32
N TRP A 33 33.11 -15.08 6.03
CA TRP A 33 31.84 -15.15 6.75
C TRP A 33 31.57 -13.92 7.62
N TRP A 34 32.49 -13.59 8.53
CA TRP A 34 32.31 -12.49 9.47
C TRP A 34 32.13 -11.14 8.78
N LYS A 35 32.95 -10.84 7.76
CA LYS A 35 32.79 -9.61 6.97
C LYS A 35 31.40 -9.56 6.33
N ARG A 36 30.96 -10.67 5.75
CA ARG A 36 29.68 -10.77 5.03
C ARG A 36 28.48 -10.62 5.96
N VAL A 37 28.43 -11.38 7.06
CA VAL A 37 27.32 -11.35 8.02
C VAL A 37 27.22 -9.99 8.70
N LEU A 38 28.35 -9.35 9.04
CA LEU A 38 28.36 -8.00 9.61
C LEU A 38 27.84 -6.96 8.62
N LEU A 39 28.28 -6.98 7.35
CA LEU A 39 27.81 -6.03 6.35
C LEU A 39 26.30 -6.15 6.11
N ILE A 40 25.78 -7.38 6.02
CA ILE A 40 24.34 -7.62 5.87
C ILE A 40 23.58 -7.10 7.08
N ASN A 41 24.00 -7.45 8.31
CA ASN A 41 23.32 -7.00 9.53
C ASN A 41 23.37 -5.47 9.71
N ILE A 42 24.49 -4.81 9.38
CA ILE A 42 24.60 -3.34 9.41
C ILE A 42 23.60 -2.71 8.45
N TYR A 43 23.52 -3.24 7.21
CA TYR A 43 22.58 -2.72 6.22
C TYR A 43 21.12 -2.89 6.68
N GLN A 44 20.80 -3.99 7.34
CA GLN A 44 19.46 -4.21 7.88
C GLN A 44 19.13 -3.29 9.03
N LEU A 45 20.10 -3.02 9.92
CA LEU A 45 19.94 -2.01 10.95
C LEU A 45 19.62 -0.64 10.33
N ILE A 46 20.27 -0.28 9.21
CA ILE A 46 19.94 0.93 8.45
C ILE A 46 18.50 0.89 7.96
N ILE A 47 18.01 -0.22 7.38
CA ILE A 47 16.60 -0.34 6.95
C ILE A 47 15.64 -0.13 8.12
N VAL A 48 15.90 -0.78 9.27
CA VAL A 48 15.03 -0.67 10.45
C VAL A 48 14.99 0.77 10.98
N VAL A 49 16.15 1.44 11.02
CA VAL A 49 16.25 2.86 11.39
C VAL A 49 15.48 3.73 10.40
N VAL A 50 15.67 3.54 9.08
CA VAL A 50 14.91 4.26 8.04
C VAL A 50 13.41 4.02 8.20
N GLY A 51 12.99 2.79 8.47
CA GLY A 51 11.59 2.43 8.69
C GLY A 51 10.93 3.17 9.83
N THR A 52 11.67 3.35 10.92
CA THR A 52 11.24 4.12 12.09
C THR A 52 10.88 5.56 11.74
N TYR A 53 11.68 6.20 10.88
CA TYR A 53 11.48 7.59 10.44
C TYR A 53 10.54 7.74 9.23
N THR A 54 10.14 6.64 8.59
CA THR A 54 9.31 6.63 7.38
C THR A 54 7.97 5.94 7.62
N TRP A 55 7.80 4.69 7.19
CA TRP A 55 6.51 3.99 7.18
C TRP A 55 5.92 3.81 8.59
N GLU A 56 6.74 3.62 9.63
CA GLU A 56 6.24 3.57 11.02
C GLU A 56 5.67 4.89 11.51
N THR A 57 6.04 6.02 10.91
CA THR A 57 5.52 7.33 11.25
C THR A 57 4.30 7.70 10.40
N TRP A 58 4.20 7.16 9.18
CA TRP A 58 3.12 7.51 8.23
C TRP A 58 1.85 6.67 8.42
N LEU A 59 1.99 5.42 8.86
CA LEU A 59 0.90 4.43 8.94
C LEU A 59 0.02 4.45 10.20
N PRO A 60 0.39 5.04 11.37
CA PRO A 60 -0.44 4.98 12.58
C PRO A 60 -1.82 5.64 12.54
N ASP A 61 -2.07 6.55 11.60
CA ASP A 61 -3.31 7.33 11.55
C ASP A 61 -4.51 6.54 10.98
N ALA A 62 -4.24 5.45 10.28
CA ALA A 62 -5.26 4.52 9.83
C ALA A 62 -5.20 3.30 10.73
N HIS A 63 -6.31 2.88 11.34
CA HIS A 63 -6.37 1.65 12.12
C HIS A 63 -7.76 1.02 12.06
N LEU A 64 -7.84 -0.29 11.83
CA LEU A 64 -9.09 -1.06 11.82
C LEU A 64 -9.58 -1.31 13.25
N PHE A 65 -8.68 -1.80 14.11
CA PHE A 65 -8.91 -1.95 15.54
C PHE A 65 -8.24 -0.81 16.32
N GLN A 66 -8.59 -0.65 17.59
CA GLN A 66 -8.07 0.41 18.47
C GLN A 66 -7.52 -0.14 19.77
N LEU A 67 -6.77 -1.25 19.71
CA LEU A 67 -6.34 -1.99 20.89
C LEU A 67 -5.52 -1.15 21.87
N ARG A 68 -4.82 -0.11 21.40
CA ARG A 68 -4.05 0.81 22.26
C ARG A 68 -4.84 1.44 23.41
N TYR A 69 -6.17 1.57 23.32
CA TYR A 69 -7.00 2.13 24.39
C TYR A 69 -7.46 1.08 25.41
N TYR A 70 -7.30 -0.21 25.11
CA TYR A 70 -7.81 -1.31 25.93
C TYR A 70 -6.71 -2.16 26.59
N VAL A 71 -5.47 -2.10 26.08
CA VAL A 71 -4.36 -2.90 26.61
C VAL A 71 -3.10 -2.06 26.82
N SER A 72 -2.28 -2.47 27.79
CA SER A 72 -0.95 -1.87 27.98
C SER A 72 -0.04 -2.16 26.79
N PRO A 73 1.02 -1.36 26.55
CA PRO A 73 1.94 -1.58 25.44
C PRO A 73 2.59 -2.97 25.43
N MET A 74 2.90 -3.53 26.61
CA MET A 74 3.47 -4.87 26.73
C MET A 74 2.47 -5.94 26.28
N VAL A 75 1.23 -5.88 26.77
CA VAL A 75 0.16 -6.83 26.40
C VAL A 75 -0.18 -6.68 24.91
N GLY A 76 -0.24 -5.45 24.41
CA GLY A 76 -0.40 -5.17 22.99
C GLY A 76 0.70 -5.78 22.13
N GLY A 77 1.96 -5.64 22.55
CA GLY A 77 3.11 -6.26 21.88
C GLY A 77 3.05 -7.79 21.86
N ILE A 78 2.62 -8.43 22.96
CA ILE A 78 2.44 -9.89 23.04
C ILE A 78 1.32 -10.34 22.08
N ILE A 79 0.18 -9.65 22.08
CA ILE A 79 -0.93 -9.94 21.15
C ILE A 79 -0.43 -9.82 19.69
N ALA A 80 0.28 -8.73 19.39
CA ALA A 80 0.87 -8.52 18.07
C ALA A 80 1.86 -9.62 17.71
N TYR A 81 2.68 -10.09 18.64
CA TYR A 81 3.64 -11.18 18.43
C TYR A 81 2.94 -12.50 18.08
N LEU A 82 1.89 -12.88 18.81
CA LEU A 82 1.13 -14.09 18.52
C LEU A 82 0.51 -14.05 17.11
N ILE A 83 -0.09 -12.92 16.74
CA ILE A 83 -0.67 -12.76 15.39
C ILE A 83 0.44 -12.69 14.33
N HIS A 84 1.55 -12.01 14.62
CA HIS A 84 2.71 -11.93 13.75
C HIS A 84 3.24 -13.33 13.42
N THR A 85 3.46 -14.19 14.42
CA THR A 85 3.98 -15.55 14.19
C THR A 85 3.05 -16.38 13.31
N TRP A 86 1.73 -16.15 13.37
CA TRP A 86 0.75 -16.78 12.47
C TRP A 86 0.86 -16.24 11.03
N VAL A 87 0.93 -14.92 10.86
CA VAL A 87 1.12 -14.30 9.53
C VAL A 87 2.44 -14.76 8.91
N PHE A 88 3.52 -14.77 9.70
CA PHE A 88 4.84 -15.15 9.26
C PHE A 88 4.97 -16.64 9.00
N TYR A 89 4.24 -17.52 9.69
CA TYR A 89 4.14 -18.94 9.29
C TYR A 89 3.68 -19.09 7.84
N TRP A 90 2.59 -18.40 7.45
CA TRP A 90 2.08 -18.46 6.09
C TRP A 90 3.00 -17.78 5.09
N PHE A 91 3.55 -16.61 5.44
CA PHE A 91 4.49 -15.90 4.57
C PHE A 91 5.78 -16.70 4.35
N HIS A 92 6.31 -17.34 5.38
CA HIS A 92 7.47 -18.22 5.31
C HIS A 92 7.20 -19.45 4.46
N ARG A 93 6.06 -20.12 4.67
CA ARG A 93 5.62 -21.20 3.79
C ARG A 93 5.48 -20.72 2.33
N ALA A 94 4.94 -19.54 2.09
CA ALA A 94 4.84 -18.95 0.75
C ALA A 94 6.22 -18.67 0.14
N ARG A 95 7.18 -18.18 0.93
CA ARG A 95 8.58 -17.96 0.52
C ARG A 95 9.26 -19.23 0.00
N HIS A 96 8.94 -20.40 0.55
CA HIS A 96 9.44 -21.68 0.01
C HIS A 96 8.71 -22.15 -1.26
N ASN A 97 7.38 -22.02 -1.27
CA ASN A 97 6.55 -22.64 -2.31
C ASN A 97 6.40 -21.77 -3.57
N VAL A 98 6.49 -20.44 -3.43
CA VAL A 98 6.41 -19.50 -4.54
C VAL A 98 7.83 -19.14 -4.98
N TYR A 99 8.18 -19.52 -6.21
CA TYR A 99 9.54 -19.36 -6.73
C TYR A 99 10.05 -17.92 -6.71
N PHE A 100 9.19 -16.95 -7.02
CA PHE A 100 9.56 -15.54 -6.95
C PHE A 100 9.92 -15.13 -5.52
N LEU A 101 9.11 -15.54 -4.54
CA LEU A 101 9.36 -15.20 -3.14
C LEU A 101 10.62 -15.88 -2.61
N TRP A 102 10.92 -17.10 -3.04
CA TRP A 102 12.18 -17.77 -2.72
C TRP A 102 13.39 -16.97 -3.18
N LEU A 103 13.45 -16.64 -4.47
CA LEU A 103 14.62 -15.98 -5.05
C LEU A 103 14.91 -14.63 -4.41
N TRP A 104 13.87 -13.83 -4.22
CA TRP A 104 14.01 -12.45 -3.76
C TRP A 104 14.07 -12.35 -2.24
N PHE A 105 13.35 -13.20 -1.51
CA PHE A 105 13.11 -12.99 -0.09
C PHE A 105 13.50 -14.17 0.80
N HIS A 106 14.24 -15.18 0.34
CA HIS A 106 14.57 -16.28 1.24
C HIS A 106 15.79 -17.14 0.86
N GLN A 107 16.16 -17.15 -0.41
CA GLN A 107 17.30 -17.92 -0.90
C GLN A 107 18.61 -17.55 -0.19
N LEU A 108 18.87 -16.25 0.03
CA LEU A 108 20.07 -15.81 0.74
C LEU A 108 20.09 -16.35 2.16
N HIS A 109 18.95 -16.34 2.85
CA HIS A 109 18.83 -16.86 4.20
C HIS A 109 19.19 -18.34 4.31
N HIS A 110 18.69 -19.15 3.38
CA HIS A 110 19.05 -20.56 3.29
C HIS A 110 20.46 -20.85 2.82
N SER A 111 21.21 -19.86 2.34
CA SER A 111 22.54 -20.11 1.78
C SER A 111 23.61 -20.33 2.84
N ALA A 112 23.42 -19.79 4.05
CA ALA A 112 24.41 -19.85 5.12
C ALA A 112 24.68 -21.29 5.57
N GLN A 113 25.93 -21.74 5.45
CA GLN A 113 26.35 -23.04 5.99
C GLN A 113 26.37 -23.07 7.51
N ARG A 114 26.57 -21.90 8.13
CA ARG A 114 26.67 -21.72 9.57
C ARG A 114 25.33 -21.24 10.11
N ILE A 115 24.65 -22.10 10.87
CA ILE A 115 23.44 -21.74 11.62
C ILE A 115 23.87 -21.45 13.06
N GLU A 116 23.91 -20.17 13.40
CA GLU A 116 24.26 -19.60 14.71
C GLU A 116 23.40 -18.35 14.92
N ALA A 117 23.34 -17.79 16.13
CA ALA A 117 22.40 -16.72 16.49
C ALA A 117 22.49 -15.50 15.55
N ILE A 118 23.69 -15.15 15.09
CA ILE A 118 23.91 -14.03 14.14
C ILE A 118 23.37 -14.32 12.72
N THR A 119 23.14 -15.59 12.38
CA THR A 119 22.55 -16.02 11.12
C THR A 119 21.04 -15.73 11.04
N SER A 120 20.38 -15.46 12.17
CA SER A 120 18.94 -15.13 12.23
C SER A 120 18.54 -14.04 11.22
N PHE A 121 19.37 -13.00 11.17
CA PHE A 121 19.19 -11.88 10.25
C PHE A 121 20.16 -11.96 9.07
N TYR A 122 20.64 -13.13 8.68
CA TYR A 122 21.32 -13.29 7.40
C TYR A 122 20.27 -13.32 6.28
N LYS A 123 19.71 -12.16 5.93
CA LYS A 123 18.54 -12.02 5.04
C LYS A 123 18.80 -10.95 3.99
N ALA A 124 18.16 -11.08 2.84
CA ALA A 124 18.36 -10.10 1.76
C ALA A 124 17.80 -8.72 2.15
N PRO A 125 18.38 -7.60 1.65
CA PRO A 125 17.83 -6.25 1.81
C PRO A 125 16.31 -6.14 1.64
N GLN A 126 15.81 -6.68 0.54
CA GLN A 126 14.40 -6.66 0.20
C GLN A 126 13.53 -7.52 1.12
N GLU A 127 14.09 -8.57 1.75
CA GLU A 127 13.40 -9.43 2.73
C GLU A 127 13.14 -8.65 4.02
N ILE A 128 14.15 -7.96 4.55
CA ILE A 128 13.98 -7.14 5.76
C ILE A 128 13.03 -5.96 5.52
N LEU A 129 13.08 -5.35 4.33
CA LEU A 129 12.15 -4.28 3.97
C LEU A 129 10.70 -4.78 3.97
N ILE A 130 10.41 -5.90 3.30
CA ILE A 130 9.03 -6.41 3.23
C ILE A 130 8.56 -6.93 4.59
N ASP A 131 9.43 -7.59 5.36
CA ASP A 131 9.12 -8.08 6.71
C ASP A 131 8.77 -6.90 7.64
N SER A 132 9.55 -5.81 7.59
CA SER A 132 9.27 -4.60 8.37
C SER A 132 7.94 -3.95 7.98
N ILE A 133 7.62 -3.88 6.69
CA ILE A 133 6.34 -3.34 6.21
C ILE A 133 5.16 -4.20 6.67
N ILE A 134 5.25 -5.54 6.52
CA ILE A 134 4.20 -6.47 6.99
C ILE A 134 3.97 -6.29 8.49
N MET A 135 5.06 -6.26 9.27
CA MET A 135 5.00 -6.06 10.72
C MET A 135 4.35 -4.72 11.09
N THR A 136 4.71 -3.64 10.38
CA THR A 136 4.18 -2.30 10.60
C THR A 136 2.69 -2.22 10.27
N VAL A 137 2.29 -2.77 9.12
CA VAL A 137 0.91 -2.81 8.65
C VAL A 137 0.04 -3.61 9.62
N LEU A 138 0.53 -4.73 10.12
CA LEU A 138 -0.16 -5.49 11.16
C LEU A 138 -0.32 -4.67 12.44
N LEU A 139 0.75 -4.03 12.91
CA LEU A 139 0.75 -3.39 14.22
C LEU A 139 -0.11 -2.12 14.26
N TYR A 140 0.04 -1.20 13.29
CA TYR A 140 -0.69 0.06 13.33
C TYR A 140 -1.99 0.02 12.51
N PRO A 141 -1.99 -0.15 11.17
CA PRO A 141 -3.22 -0.25 10.37
C PRO A 141 -4.20 -1.35 10.77
N VAL A 142 -3.73 -2.54 11.15
CA VAL A 142 -4.66 -3.62 11.51
C VAL A 142 -5.03 -3.51 12.98
N LEU A 143 -4.08 -3.60 13.90
CA LEU A 143 -4.35 -3.72 15.33
C LEU A 143 -4.58 -2.38 16.06
N GLY A 144 -4.12 -1.27 15.49
CA GLY A 144 -4.19 0.05 16.12
C GLY A 144 -3.43 0.14 17.44
N LEU A 145 -2.27 -0.50 17.52
CA LEU A 145 -1.41 -0.50 18.70
C LEU A 145 -0.50 0.74 18.76
N SER A 146 0.09 0.98 19.92
CA SER A 146 1.02 2.09 20.14
C SER A 146 2.42 1.78 19.63
N ARG A 147 3.24 2.83 19.39
CA ARG A 147 4.67 2.67 19.07
C ARG A 147 5.44 1.93 20.16
N ASP A 148 5.05 2.06 21.43
CA ASP A 148 5.70 1.28 22.50
C ASP A 148 5.40 -0.22 22.40
N SER A 149 4.25 -0.59 21.84
CA SER A 149 3.92 -1.99 21.56
C SER A 149 4.82 -2.58 20.46
N SER A 150 5.30 -1.76 19.52
CA SER A 150 6.19 -2.21 18.45
C SER A 150 7.57 -2.61 18.98
N VAL A 151 8.05 -1.94 20.03
CA VAL A 151 9.29 -2.32 20.70
C VAL A 151 9.20 -3.71 21.31
N TRP A 152 8.07 -4.04 21.95
CA TRP A 152 7.83 -5.37 22.50
C TRP A 152 7.70 -6.43 21.42
N LEU A 153 6.95 -6.16 20.35
CA LEU A 153 6.86 -7.06 19.19
C LEU A 153 8.24 -7.34 18.60
N ALA A 154 9.02 -6.29 18.31
CA ALA A 154 10.35 -6.42 17.72
C ALA A 154 11.30 -7.22 18.62
N ALA A 155 11.27 -6.97 19.94
CA ALA A 155 12.10 -7.70 20.90
C ALA A 155 11.73 -9.18 20.99
N LEU A 156 10.44 -9.51 21.06
CA LEU A 156 9.95 -10.90 21.11
C LEU A 156 10.25 -11.65 19.80
N ALA A 157 10.03 -11.01 18.65
CA ALA A 157 10.33 -11.58 17.34
C ALA A 157 11.84 -11.85 17.20
N ALA A 158 12.69 -10.85 17.47
CA ALA A 158 14.13 -11.00 17.38
C ALA A 158 14.68 -12.07 18.33
N PHE A 159 14.18 -12.11 19.58
CA PHE A 159 14.57 -13.15 20.54
C PHE A 159 14.17 -14.54 20.06
N GLY A 160 12.95 -14.69 19.52
CA GLY A 160 12.52 -15.91 18.86
C GLY A 160 13.50 -16.33 17.78
N GLU A 161 13.81 -15.44 16.83
CA GLU A 161 14.74 -15.73 15.74
C GLU A 161 16.10 -16.19 16.23
N TYR A 162 16.66 -15.52 17.24
CA TYR A 162 17.93 -15.90 17.83
C TYR A 162 17.89 -17.30 18.44
N VAL A 163 16.84 -17.63 19.20
CA VAL A 163 16.72 -18.92 19.89
C VAL A 163 16.66 -20.08 18.90
N TYR A 164 15.89 -19.98 17.82
CA TYR A 164 15.80 -21.10 16.86
C TYR A 164 16.93 -21.14 15.83
N HIS A 165 17.76 -20.10 15.71
CA HIS A 165 19.01 -20.18 14.94
C HIS A 165 20.22 -20.54 15.78
N MET A 166 20.10 -20.55 17.11
CA MET A 166 21.29 -20.72 17.93
C MET A 166 21.94 -22.10 17.76
N ASN A 167 23.25 -22.18 17.96
CA ASN A 167 24.04 -23.40 17.95
C ASN A 167 24.19 -23.99 19.36
N ILE A 168 23.09 -24.05 20.12
CA ILE A 168 23.06 -24.62 21.48
C ILE A 168 21.99 -25.70 21.51
N ARG A 169 22.34 -26.85 22.08
CA ARG A 169 21.44 -28.00 22.17
C ARG A 169 20.31 -27.71 23.15
N THR A 170 19.10 -28.13 22.81
CA THR A 170 17.92 -27.93 23.66
C THR A 170 17.21 -29.26 23.98
N PRO A 171 16.58 -29.39 25.17
CA PRO A 171 15.73 -30.53 25.49
C PRO A 171 14.55 -30.70 24.50
N ARG A 172 14.28 -31.94 24.08
CA ARG A 172 13.26 -32.21 23.04
C ARG A 172 11.84 -31.76 23.38
N TRP A 173 11.47 -31.82 24.66
CA TRP A 173 10.14 -31.41 25.13
C TRP A 173 9.87 -29.92 24.87
N LEU A 174 10.91 -29.07 24.79
CA LEU A 174 10.74 -27.66 24.46
C LEU A 174 10.17 -27.46 23.06
N GLY A 175 10.38 -28.41 22.13
CA GLY A 175 9.92 -28.31 20.75
C GLY A 175 8.42 -28.24 20.57
N TYR A 176 7.64 -28.59 21.60
CA TYR A 176 6.17 -28.45 21.58
C TYR A 176 5.70 -27.06 22.02
N ILE A 177 6.59 -26.22 22.57
CA ILE A 177 6.28 -24.90 23.12
C ILE A 177 7.03 -23.81 22.36
N PHE A 178 8.33 -24.03 22.10
CA PHE A 178 9.22 -23.13 21.39
C PHE A 178 9.82 -23.81 20.17
N GLN A 179 10.10 -23.03 19.14
CA GLN A 179 10.83 -23.51 17.98
C GLN A 179 12.27 -23.83 18.40
N ARG A 180 12.65 -25.10 18.29
CA ARG A 180 13.99 -25.57 18.68
C ARG A 180 15.01 -25.32 17.56
N PRO A 181 16.29 -25.06 17.90
CA PRO A 181 17.34 -24.96 16.89
C PRO A 181 17.52 -26.25 16.09
N GLU A 182 17.30 -27.42 16.70
CA GLU A 182 17.34 -28.70 16.00
C GLU A 182 16.21 -28.84 14.96
N SER A 183 15.01 -28.35 15.27
CA SER A 183 13.87 -28.32 14.35
C SER A 183 14.10 -27.34 13.20
N HIS A 184 14.63 -26.15 13.50
CA HIS A 184 14.93 -25.14 12.48
C HIS A 184 16.12 -25.55 11.58
N ARG A 185 17.07 -26.34 12.08
CA ARG A 185 18.13 -26.91 11.22
C ARG A 185 17.57 -27.88 10.17
N ILE A 186 16.49 -28.61 10.46
CA ILE A 186 15.80 -29.43 9.42
C ILE A 186 15.27 -28.53 8.32
N HIS A 187 14.77 -27.36 8.69
CA HIS A 187 14.31 -26.36 7.74
C HIS A 187 15.45 -25.89 6.82
N HIS A 188 16.64 -25.66 7.39
CA HIS A 188 17.86 -25.22 6.69
C HIS A 188 18.71 -26.35 6.05
N LEU A 189 18.15 -27.55 5.82
CA LEU A 189 18.91 -28.67 5.25
C LEU A 189 19.61 -28.30 3.95
N ARG A 190 20.79 -28.91 3.76
CA ARG A 190 21.70 -28.65 2.63
C ARG A 190 20.99 -28.63 1.29
N ASN A 191 21.19 -27.54 0.53
CA ASN A 191 20.66 -27.35 -0.84
C ASN A 191 19.15 -27.63 -0.98
N LYS A 192 18.40 -27.57 0.12
CA LYS A 192 16.98 -27.90 0.12
C LYS A 192 16.15 -26.63 0.04
N ARG A 193 15.28 -26.58 -0.97
CA ARG A 193 14.28 -25.53 -1.15
C ARG A 193 12.86 -26.05 -0.92
N ASP A 194 12.51 -27.13 -1.60
CA ASP A 194 11.14 -27.65 -1.63
C ASP A 194 10.87 -28.63 -0.48
N HIS A 195 9.60 -28.74 -0.08
CA HIS A 195 9.14 -29.66 0.98
C HIS A 195 9.90 -29.46 2.31
N SER A 196 10.20 -28.21 2.64
CA SER A 196 10.71 -27.83 3.95
C SER A 196 9.70 -28.13 5.05
N LYS A 197 10.20 -28.23 6.27
CA LYS A 197 9.45 -28.44 7.50
C LYS A 197 9.73 -27.26 8.42
N ASN A 198 8.92 -27.11 9.47
CA ASN A 198 9.16 -26.15 10.53
C ASN A 198 9.28 -24.69 10.05
N TYR A 199 8.19 -24.14 9.51
CA TYR A 199 8.12 -22.76 9.00
C TYR A 199 7.78 -21.71 10.06
N GLY A 200 7.24 -22.12 11.20
CA GLY A 200 6.72 -21.22 12.22
C GLY A 200 7.80 -20.78 13.20
N ASP A 201 7.73 -19.52 13.61
CA ASP A 201 8.47 -19.02 14.77
C ASP A 201 7.97 -19.66 16.07
N LEU A 202 6.69 -20.09 16.07
CA LEU A 202 6.08 -20.90 17.10
C LEU A 202 5.63 -22.25 16.53
N PRO A 203 5.94 -23.37 17.22
CA PRO A 203 5.74 -24.72 16.70
C PRO A 203 4.25 -25.07 16.54
N ILE A 204 3.35 -24.39 17.26
CA ILE A 204 1.91 -24.61 17.16
C ILE A 204 1.40 -24.46 15.71
N TRP A 205 1.95 -23.51 14.94
CA TRP A 205 1.53 -23.30 13.57
C TRP A 205 1.99 -24.41 12.64
N ASP A 206 3.17 -24.98 12.89
CA ASP A 206 3.64 -26.16 12.17
C ASP A 206 2.87 -27.42 12.54
N ILE A 207 2.47 -27.57 13.80
CA ILE A 207 1.65 -28.70 14.27
C ILE A 207 0.29 -28.65 13.57
N LEU A 208 -0.37 -27.50 13.62
CA LEU A 208 -1.66 -27.28 12.94
C LEU A 208 -1.54 -27.38 11.42
N GLY A 209 -0.42 -26.94 10.87
CA GLY A 209 -0.17 -26.91 9.43
C GLY A 209 0.41 -28.20 8.83
N GLY A 210 0.65 -29.24 9.65
CA GLY A 210 1.20 -30.53 9.22
C GLY A 210 2.66 -30.47 8.76
N THR A 211 3.40 -29.47 9.22
CA THR A 211 4.80 -29.20 8.82
C THR A 211 5.80 -29.36 9.96
N PHE A 212 5.34 -29.79 11.14
CA PHE A 212 6.16 -29.98 12.34
C PHE A 212 7.05 -31.23 12.27
N GLU A 213 8.33 -31.06 12.59
CA GLU A 213 9.31 -32.13 12.78
C GLU A 213 10.24 -31.77 13.94
N ASN A 214 10.25 -32.58 14.99
CA ASN A 214 10.97 -32.32 16.24
C ASN A 214 11.94 -33.47 16.58
N PRO A 215 13.18 -33.44 16.04
CA PRO A 215 14.13 -34.54 16.14
C PRO A 215 14.87 -34.54 17.48
N ASP A 216 15.44 -35.68 17.87
CA ASP A 216 16.34 -35.76 19.05
C ASP A 216 17.69 -35.07 18.80
N ARG A 217 18.20 -35.15 17.56
CA ARG A 217 19.44 -34.54 17.06
C ARG A 217 19.29 -34.16 15.58
N MET A 218 20.09 -33.21 15.11
CA MET A 218 20.09 -32.80 13.70
C MET A 218 21.51 -32.66 13.13
N ASP A 219 22.19 -33.79 12.92
CA ASP A 219 23.63 -33.83 12.54
C ASP A 219 23.88 -33.68 11.02
N ARG A 220 22.85 -33.34 10.23
CA ARG A 220 22.98 -33.17 8.78
C ARG A 220 23.48 -31.77 8.42
N PRO A 221 24.25 -31.62 7.33
CA PRO A 221 24.74 -30.31 6.90
C PRO A 221 23.59 -29.37 6.51
N THR A 222 23.80 -28.08 6.78
CA THR A 222 22.88 -26.98 6.49
C THR A 222 23.44 -26.07 5.39
N GLY A 223 22.61 -25.17 4.88
CA GLY A 223 23.04 -24.12 3.96
C GLY A 223 23.24 -24.58 2.53
N PHE A 224 23.85 -23.74 1.69
CA PHE A 224 24.21 -24.14 0.32
C PHE A 224 25.64 -24.65 0.24
N ALA A 225 25.90 -25.52 -0.74
CA ALA A 225 27.23 -26.07 -0.99
C ALA A 225 28.29 -24.95 -1.14
N PRO A 226 29.56 -25.19 -0.74
CA PRO A 226 30.57 -24.14 -0.66
C PRO A 226 30.78 -23.37 -1.98
N GLU A 227 30.53 -24.03 -3.10
CA GLU A 227 30.67 -23.50 -4.46
C GLU A 227 29.61 -22.43 -4.78
N VAL A 228 28.45 -22.47 -4.11
CA VAL A 228 27.31 -21.61 -4.39
C VAL A 228 26.94 -20.66 -3.26
N GLU A 229 27.27 -20.95 -1.99
CA GLU A 229 27.01 -20.03 -0.85
C GLU A 229 27.59 -18.63 -1.09
N ASN A 230 28.78 -18.56 -1.72
CA ASN A 230 29.47 -17.29 -1.92
C ASN A 230 28.87 -16.42 -3.05
N ARG A 231 27.88 -16.90 -3.79
CA ARG A 231 27.20 -16.18 -4.89
C ARG A 231 26.16 -15.18 -4.36
N VAL A 232 26.53 -14.43 -3.32
CA VAL A 232 25.67 -13.53 -2.55
C VAL A 232 25.02 -12.46 -3.43
N TRP A 233 25.80 -11.85 -4.32
CA TRP A 233 25.29 -10.82 -5.23
C TRP A 233 24.28 -11.35 -6.22
N GLU A 234 24.46 -12.59 -6.67
CA GLU A 234 23.49 -13.25 -7.54
C GLU A 234 22.19 -13.54 -6.81
N MET A 235 22.28 -14.01 -5.55
CA MET A 235 21.09 -14.23 -4.72
C MET A 235 20.36 -12.94 -4.39
N ILE A 236 21.07 -11.85 -4.05
CA ILE A 236 20.47 -10.53 -3.81
C ILE A 236 19.78 -10.01 -5.08
N ALA A 237 20.37 -10.24 -6.26
CA ALA A 237 19.78 -9.90 -7.55
C ALA A 237 18.67 -10.86 -8.01
N GLY A 238 18.21 -11.77 -7.14
CA GLY A 238 17.12 -12.70 -7.43
C GLY A 238 17.49 -13.78 -8.46
N ARG A 239 18.77 -14.10 -8.65
CA ARG A 239 19.20 -15.22 -9.50
C ARG A 239 19.19 -16.53 -8.70
N ASP A 240 18.67 -17.59 -9.31
CA ASP A 240 18.71 -18.93 -8.71
C ASP A 240 20.13 -19.51 -8.80
N VAL A 241 20.70 -19.87 -7.65
CA VAL A 241 22.04 -20.46 -7.56
C VAL A 241 22.03 -21.98 -7.36
N LEU A 242 20.86 -22.59 -7.10
CA LEU A 242 20.68 -24.03 -6.87
C LEU A 242 20.29 -24.80 -8.15
N LEU A 243 19.51 -24.18 -9.04
CA LEU A 243 19.02 -24.83 -10.24
C LEU A 243 20.06 -24.84 -11.38
N SER A 244 20.06 -25.94 -12.15
CA SER A 244 20.73 -25.99 -13.45
C SER A 244 19.99 -25.15 -14.49
N ASP A 245 20.68 -24.74 -15.57
CA ASP A 245 20.09 -23.84 -16.58
C ASP A 245 18.85 -24.43 -17.27
N LYS A 246 18.79 -25.75 -17.48
CA LYS A 246 17.57 -26.42 -17.99
C LYS A 246 16.40 -26.31 -17.01
N GLN A 247 16.66 -26.43 -15.71
CA GLN A 247 15.63 -26.29 -14.68
C GLN A 247 15.15 -24.83 -14.56
N LYS A 248 16.07 -23.86 -14.67
CA LYS A 248 15.73 -22.42 -14.69
C LYS A 248 14.76 -22.07 -15.80
N THR A 249 14.97 -22.56 -17.03
CA THR A 249 14.08 -22.29 -18.17
C THR A 249 12.66 -22.80 -17.94
N ARG A 250 12.52 -24.03 -17.44
CA ARG A 250 11.21 -24.62 -17.12
C ARG A 250 10.50 -23.86 -16.00
N GLN A 251 11.26 -23.44 -14.99
CA GLN A 251 10.75 -22.69 -13.86
C GLN A 251 10.32 -21.27 -14.26
N ALA A 252 11.10 -20.58 -15.10
CA ALA A 252 10.78 -19.26 -15.63
C ALA A 252 9.46 -19.25 -16.43
N TYR A 253 9.22 -20.30 -17.22
CA TYR A 253 7.95 -20.46 -17.93
C TYR A 253 6.76 -20.55 -16.96
N LYS A 254 6.84 -21.39 -15.92
CA LYS A 254 5.80 -21.52 -14.89
C LYS A 254 5.58 -20.21 -14.12
N GLN A 255 6.66 -19.49 -13.83
CA GLN A 255 6.64 -18.23 -13.06
C GLN A 255 5.97 -17.08 -13.82
N ARG A 256 6.10 -17.02 -15.15
CA ARG A 256 5.44 -15.99 -15.97
C ARG A 256 3.92 -16.01 -15.80
N TYR A 257 3.31 -17.20 -15.75
CA TYR A 257 1.87 -17.35 -15.50
C TYR A 257 1.48 -16.92 -14.09
N THR A 258 2.23 -17.35 -13.06
CA THR A 258 1.95 -16.95 -11.67
C THR A 258 2.12 -15.45 -11.44
N PHE A 259 3.14 -14.84 -12.04
CA PHE A 259 3.42 -13.41 -11.89
C PHE A 259 2.34 -12.55 -12.54
N SER A 260 1.85 -12.94 -13.72
CA SER A 260 0.68 -12.29 -14.33
C SER A 260 -0.56 -12.38 -13.43
N SER A 261 -0.78 -13.51 -12.74
CA SER A 261 -1.87 -13.65 -11.77
C SER A 261 -1.69 -12.77 -10.52
N ILE A 262 -0.47 -12.65 -9.99
CA ILE A 262 -0.18 -11.78 -8.83
C ILE A 262 -0.37 -10.31 -9.20
N ILE A 263 0.12 -9.88 -10.36
CA ILE A 263 -0.12 -8.53 -10.87
C ILE A 263 -1.62 -8.27 -10.98
N ALA A 264 -2.39 -9.22 -11.56
CA ALA A 264 -3.83 -9.08 -11.64
C ALA A 264 -4.50 -8.95 -10.25
N ILE A 265 -4.07 -9.74 -9.26
CA ILE A 265 -4.56 -9.64 -7.87
C ILE A 265 -4.19 -8.29 -7.25
N LEU A 266 -2.96 -7.81 -7.43
CA LEU A 266 -2.53 -6.51 -6.91
C LEU A 266 -3.33 -5.36 -7.53
N TRP A 267 -3.63 -5.43 -8.83
CA TRP A 267 -4.53 -4.47 -9.49
C TRP A 267 -5.95 -4.55 -8.94
N ILE A 268 -6.45 -5.75 -8.63
CA ILE A 268 -7.76 -5.92 -7.96
C ILE A 268 -7.73 -5.31 -6.57
N ILE A 269 -6.68 -5.53 -5.77
CA ILE A 269 -6.55 -4.96 -4.41
C ILE A 269 -6.44 -3.43 -4.47
N LEU A 270 -5.60 -2.89 -5.35
CA LEU A 270 -5.49 -1.44 -5.61
C LEU A 270 -6.83 -0.86 -6.01
N GLY A 271 -7.54 -1.57 -6.89
CA GLY A 271 -8.91 -1.29 -7.29
C GLY A 271 -9.90 -1.24 -6.14
N LEU A 272 -9.92 -2.27 -5.30
CA LEU A 272 -10.78 -2.37 -4.12
C LEU A 272 -10.42 -1.34 -3.04
N GLY A 273 -9.16 -0.87 -3.00
CA GLY A 273 -8.71 0.18 -2.08
C GLY A 273 -9.56 1.45 -2.20
N GLN A 274 -10.04 1.78 -3.41
CA GLN A 274 -10.94 2.90 -3.62
C GLN A 274 -12.30 2.66 -2.94
N SER A 275 -12.89 1.47 -3.11
CA SER A 275 -14.14 1.07 -2.48
C SER A 275 -14.03 1.06 -0.95
N VAL A 276 -12.96 0.50 -0.42
CA VAL A 276 -12.67 0.47 1.04
C VAL A 276 -12.51 1.89 1.56
N GLY A 277 -11.71 2.72 0.88
CA GLY A 277 -11.55 4.13 1.24
C GLY A 277 -12.89 4.86 1.25
N TYR A 278 -13.79 4.57 0.31
CA TYR A 278 -15.14 5.12 0.26
C TYR A 278 -16.03 4.64 1.41
N VAL A 279 -16.21 3.33 1.56
CA VAL A 279 -17.08 2.70 2.57
C VAL A 279 -16.70 3.11 3.99
N PHE A 280 -15.41 3.16 4.30
CA PHE A 280 -14.92 3.43 5.64
C PHE A 280 -14.50 4.89 5.87
N ASN A 281 -14.78 5.78 4.92
CA ASN A 281 -14.45 7.21 4.98
C ASN A 281 -12.97 7.51 5.30
N MET A 282 -12.04 6.87 4.58
CA MET A 282 -10.60 6.96 4.83
C MET A 282 -9.89 7.82 3.74
N PRO A 283 -9.61 9.12 4.00
CA PRO A 283 -9.15 10.05 2.96
C PRO A 283 -7.78 9.70 2.37
N LYS A 284 -6.87 9.16 3.18
CA LYS A 284 -5.52 8.77 2.75
C LYS A 284 -5.56 7.58 1.77
N ILE A 285 -6.40 6.57 2.05
CA ILE A 285 -6.60 5.41 1.18
C ILE A 285 -7.29 5.85 -0.12
N ARG A 286 -8.32 6.71 -0.01
CA ARG A 286 -8.96 7.33 -1.19
C ARG A 286 -7.93 8.05 -2.06
N GLY A 287 -7.04 8.85 -1.47
CA GLY A 287 -6.00 9.59 -2.18
C GLY A 287 -4.98 8.69 -2.90
N LEU A 288 -4.48 7.65 -2.21
CA LEU A 288 -3.53 6.70 -2.79
C LEU A 288 -4.15 5.91 -3.95
N SER A 289 -5.36 5.37 -3.76
CA SER A 289 -6.07 4.62 -4.79
C SER A 289 -6.48 5.51 -5.96
N PHE A 290 -6.94 6.74 -5.71
CA PHE A 290 -7.31 7.69 -6.78
C PHE A 290 -6.12 8.01 -7.71
N ALA A 291 -4.93 8.19 -7.16
CA ALA A 291 -3.71 8.43 -7.95
C ALA A 291 -3.35 7.25 -8.87
N THR A 292 -3.81 6.04 -8.56
CA THR A 292 -3.49 4.84 -9.34
C THR A 292 -4.44 4.59 -10.51
N VAL A 293 -5.55 5.34 -10.59
CA VAL A 293 -6.65 5.17 -11.58
C VAL A 293 -7.25 3.77 -11.68
N ALA A 294 -6.80 2.83 -10.85
CA ALA A 294 -7.37 1.52 -10.67
C ALA A 294 -8.62 1.66 -9.80
N SER A 295 -9.80 1.65 -10.41
CA SER A 295 -11.06 1.51 -9.68
C SER A 295 -11.99 0.59 -10.48
N PRO A 296 -12.42 -0.56 -9.92
CA PRO A 296 -13.41 -1.43 -10.53
C PRO A 296 -14.81 -0.80 -10.47
N LEU A 297 -14.98 0.23 -9.63
CA LEU A 297 -16.17 1.08 -9.62
C LEU A 297 -15.86 2.35 -10.41
N PRO A 298 -16.44 2.55 -11.60
CA PRO A 298 -16.48 3.87 -12.19
C PRO A 298 -17.24 4.80 -11.22
N LEU A 299 -16.50 5.55 -10.41
CA LEU A 299 -17.02 6.68 -9.62
C LEU A 299 -17.53 7.84 -10.50
N VAL A 300 -17.63 7.60 -11.80
CA VAL A 300 -18.37 8.42 -12.76
C VAL A 300 -19.87 8.49 -12.37
N PHE A 301 -20.35 7.60 -11.49
CA PHE A 301 -21.74 7.51 -11.02
C PHE A 301 -21.98 7.97 -9.57
N SER A 302 -21.16 8.88 -9.01
CA SER A 302 -21.36 9.32 -7.63
C SER A 302 -22.42 10.41 -7.47
N VAL A 303 -23.30 10.20 -6.50
CA VAL A 303 -24.15 11.23 -5.88
C VAL A 303 -23.24 12.27 -5.23
N ALA A 304 -23.37 13.55 -5.61
CA ALA A 304 -22.67 14.66 -4.97
C ALA A 304 -23.06 14.77 -3.47
N PRO A 305 -22.26 15.43 -2.61
CA PRO A 305 -22.49 15.51 -1.16
C PRO A 305 -23.90 15.96 -0.71
N ASN A 306 -24.70 16.53 -1.62
CA ASN A 306 -26.06 17.01 -1.37
C ASN A 306 -27.16 16.19 -2.08
N GLY A 307 -26.88 14.96 -2.53
CA GLY A 307 -27.90 14.09 -3.14
C GLY A 307 -28.10 14.27 -4.64
N MET A 308 -27.29 15.10 -5.33
CA MET A 308 -27.42 15.32 -6.77
C MET A 308 -26.59 14.31 -7.58
N GLU A 309 -27.22 13.57 -8.47
CA GLU A 309 -26.52 12.72 -9.43
C GLU A 309 -26.05 13.51 -10.65
N THR A 310 -24.75 13.43 -10.94
CA THR A 310 -24.09 14.15 -12.05
C THR A 310 -24.71 13.84 -13.43
N PHE A 311 -25.16 12.60 -13.66
CA PHE A 311 -25.79 12.18 -14.93
C PHE A 311 -27.30 12.45 -14.99
N SER A 312 -27.91 12.77 -13.86
CA SER A 312 -29.34 13.09 -13.75
C SER A 312 -29.55 14.58 -13.57
N THR A 313 -28.61 15.43 -14.00
CA THR A 313 -28.70 16.89 -13.87
C THR A 313 -28.79 17.54 -15.24
N THR A 314 -29.70 18.50 -15.39
CA THR A 314 -29.81 19.34 -16.59
C THR A 314 -29.28 20.74 -16.32
N PHE A 315 -28.59 21.30 -17.32
CA PHE A 315 -28.00 22.64 -17.24
C PHE A 315 -28.73 23.53 -18.24
N ARG A 316 -29.29 24.64 -17.76
CA ARG A 316 -29.95 25.64 -18.59
C ARG A 316 -29.16 26.94 -18.54
N LEU A 317 -28.72 27.39 -19.71
CA LEU A 317 -27.90 28.57 -19.92
C LEU A 317 -28.81 29.75 -20.30
N GLN A 318 -28.82 30.80 -19.48
CA GLN A 318 -29.44 32.08 -19.79
C GLN A 318 -28.35 33.12 -20.04
N VAL A 319 -28.38 33.72 -21.22
CA VAL A 319 -27.36 34.65 -21.70
C VAL A 319 -27.97 36.05 -21.76
N PHE A 320 -27.30 37.00 -21.13
CA PHE A 320 -27.70 38.38 -21.06
C PHE A 320 -26.76 39.24 -21.90
N GLU A 321 -27.34 40.18 -22.64
CA GLU A 321 -26.61 41.25 -23.30
C GLU A 321 -26.93 42.58 -22.64
N ARG A 322 -25.91 43.44 -22.55
CA ARG A 322 -26.07 44.80 -22.06
C ARG A 322 -26.81 45.62 -23.12
N LEU A 323 -27.95 46.19 -22.75
CA LEU A 323 -28.62 47.18 -23.59
C LEU A 323 -27.86 48.52 -23.50
N GLU A 324 -27.29 48.97 -24.61
CA GLU A 324 -26.86 50.37 -24.76
C GLU A 324 -28.11 51.23 -24.96
N ARG A 325 -28.70 51.73 -23.87
CA ARG A 325 -29.60 52.90 -23.92
C ARG A 325 -28.84 54.11 -23.40
N GLU A 326 -28.93 55.24 -24.11
CA GLU A 326 -28.56 56.54 -23.56
C GLU A 326 -29.47 56.85 -22.37
N CYS A 327 -28.90 56.78 -21.17
CA CYS A 327 -29.61 57.05 -19.93
C CYS A 327 -29.75 58.56 -19.77
N LEU A 328 -30.92 59.08 -20.12
CA LEU A 328 -31.30 60.45 -19.80
C LEU A 328 -31.68 60.53 -18.32
N GLY A 329 -30.71 60.91 -17.48
CA GLY A 329 -30.91 61.31 -16.09
C GLY A 329 -30.72 60.19 -15.05
N ASN A 330 -30.36 60.63 -13.83
CA ASN A 330 -29.86 59.90 -12.65
C ASN A 330 -30.67 58.66 -12.18
N ALA A 331 -30.79 57.62 -13.00
CA ALA A 331 -31.23 56.29 -12.59
C ALA A 331 -30.24 55.25 -13.14
N GLU A 332 -29.84 54.29 -12.30
CA GLU A 332 -29.02 53.14 -12.68
C GLU A 332 -29.71 52.37 -13.80
N CYS A 333 -29.19 52.50 -15.02
CA CYS A 333 -29.64 51.70 -16.16
C CYS A 333 -28.90 50.37 -16.19
N GLU A 334 -29.46 49.36 -15.55
CA GLU A 334 -29.08 47.96 -15.78
C GLU A 334 -30.33 47.14 -16.14
N ASP A 335 -30.80 47.30 -17.37
CA ASP A 335 -31.70 46.32 -17.98
C ASP A 335 -30.88 45.39 -18.87
N ASP A 336 -30.33 44.34 -18.27
CA ASP A 336 -29.77 43.19 -18.99
C ASP A 336 -30.92 42.45 -19.70
N ARG A 337 -30.87 42.31 -21.02
CA ARG A 337 -31.89 41.54 -21.76
C ARG A 337 -31.44 40.09 -21.95
N ILE A 338 -32.32 39.14 -21.67
CA ILE A 338 -32.10 37.73 -22.05
C ILE A 338 -32.15 37.64 -23.58
N VAL A 339 -31.04 37.24 -24.18
CA VAL A 339 -30.90 37.07 -25.63
C VAL A 339 -30.88 35.61 -26.06
N GLN A 340 -30.45 34.71 -25.18
CA GLN A 340 -30.52 33.27 -25.41
C GLN A 340 -30.89 32.53 -24.13
N ASP A 341 -31.73 31.51 -24.27
CA ASP A 341 -32.06 30.56 -23.21
C ASP A 341 -32.01 29.14 -23.80
N LYS A 342 -31.02 28.34 -23.39
CA LYS A 342 -30.70 27.04 -24.00
C LYS A 342 -30.46 25.97 -22.94
N ILE A 343 -30.95 24.77 -23.15
CA ILE A 343 -30.60 23.59 -22.34
C ILE A 343 -29.36 22.93 -22.95
N LEU A 344 -28.35 22.64 -22.13
CA LEU A 344 -27.14 21.95 -22.55
C LEU A 344 -27.44 20.45 -22.69
N THR A 345 -27.71 20.00 -23.91
CA THR A 345 -27.97 18.59 -24.22
C THR A 345 -26.70 17.83 -24.61
N PRO A 346 -26.67 16.49 -24.50
CA PRO A 346 -25.54 15.68 -24.99
C PRO A 346 -25.20 15.94 -26.46
N GLN A 347 -26.19 16.23 -27.30
CA GLN A 347 -26.01 16.60 -28.71
C GLN A 347 -25.23 17.92 -28.85
N LEU A 348 -25.55 18.92 -28.02
CA LEU A 348 -24.84 20.20 -27.99
C LEU A 348 -23.41 20.03 -27.46
N TYR A 349 -23.17 19.19 -26.46
CA TYR A 349 -21.80 18.84 -26.04
C TYR A 349 -21.03 18.06 -27.13
N GLY A 350 -21.74 17.27 -27.93
CA GLY A 350 -21.22 16.52 -29.07
C GLY A 350 -20.62 17.41 -30.17
N THR A 351 -20.95 18.70 -30.24
CA THR A 351 -20.39 19.62 -31.24
C THR A 351 -18.95 20.05 -30.94
N LEU A 352 -18.41 19.73 -29.74
CA LEU A 352 -17.03 20.03 -29.34
C LEU A 352 -15.96 19.16 -30.04
N ASN A 353 -16.23 18.67 -31.26
CA ASN A 353 -15.45 17.61 -31.94
C ASN A 353 -13.98 17.97 -32.22
N ASP A 354 -13.63 19.26 -32.31
CA ASP A 354 -12.27 19.70 -32.65
C ASP A 354 -11.32 19.80 -31.43
N LYS A 355 -11.74 19.31 -30.26
CA LYS A 355 -10.99 19.49 -29.01
C LYS A 355 -10.84 18.19 -28.22
N PRO A 356 -9.72 18.00 -27.49
CA PRO A 356 -9.43 16.74 -26.81
C PRO A 356 -10.55 16.33 -25.85
N TYR A 357 -10.79 15.01 -25.73
CA TYR A 357 -11.67 14.36 -24.76
C TYR A 357 -11.62 15.01 -23.35
N ASN A 358 -10.45 15.50 -22.96
CA ASN A 358 -10.20 16.21 -21.71
C ASN A 358 -11.03 17.50 -21.52
N LEU A 359 -11.38 18.24 -22.58
CA LEU A 359 -12.22 19.45 -22.45
C LEU A 359 -13.68 19.12 -22.14
N ARG A 360 -14.21 18.04 -22.72
CA ARG A 360 -15.54 17.53 -22.36
C ARG A 360 -15.58 17.12 -20.89
N ASN A 361 -14.52 16.47 -20.39
CA ASN A 361 -14.41 16.09 -18.98
C ASN A 361 -14.23 17.31 -18.06
N ALA A 362 -13.35 18.26 -18.41
CA ALA A 362 -13.10 19.44 -17.60
C ALA A 362 -14.35 20.32 -17.44
N TYR A 363 -15.07 20.58 -18.53
CA TYR A 363 -16.32 21.35 -18.46
C TYR A 363 -17.46 20.54 -17.87
N GLY A 364 -17.54 19.24 -18.16
CA GLY A 364 -18.47 18.33 -17.50
C GLY A 364 -18.32 18.39 -15.98
N VAL A 365 -17.09 18.37 -15.46
CA VAL A 365 -16.80 18.55 -14.03
C VAL A 365 -17.21 19.93 -13.53
N LEU A 366 -16.95 21.02 -14.26
CA LEU A 366 -17.34 22.36 -13.80
C LEU A 366 -18.85 22.56 -13.73
N PHE A 367 -19.60 22.02 -14.69
CA PHE A 367 -21.06 22.08 -14.67
C PHE A 367 -21.64 21.17 -13.58
N SER A 368 -21.16 19.93 -13.48
CA SER A 368 -21.71 18.94 -12.55
C SER A 368 -21.22 19.05 -11.11
N HIS A 369 -19.95 19.42 -10.89
CA HIS A 369 -19.30 19.44 -9.59
C HIS A 369 -18.89 20.85 -9.13
N GLY A 370 -18.65 21.77 -10.06
CA GLY A 370 -18.37 23.18 -9.75
C GLY A 370 -19.43 23.86 -8.85
N PRO A 371 -20.72 23.48 -8.90
CA PRO A 371 -21.72 23.90 -7.90
C PRO A 371 -21.38 23.64 -6.44
N PHE A 372 -20.58 22.61 -6.18
CA PHE A 372 -20.31 22.11 -4.84
C PHE A 372 -18.91 22.47 -4.34
N PHE A 373 -18.17 23.30 -5.08
CA PHE A 373 -16.92 23.86 -4.60
C PHE A 373 -17.22 24.81 -3.43
N GLN A 374 -16.66 24.49 -2.26
CA GLN A 374 -16.92 25.22 -1.00
C GLN A 374 -15.77 26.15 -0.61
N ASP A 375 -14.54 25.86 -1.03
CA ASP A 375 -13.39 26.69 -0.71
C ASP A 375 -13.21 27.82 -1.73
N GLU A 376 -12.73 28.95 -1.25
CA GLU A 376 -12.55 30.17 -2.04
C GLU A 376 -11.62 29.97 -3.25
N LYS A 377 -10.58 29.12 -3.11
CA LYS A 377 -9.62 28.88 -4.18
C LYS A 377 -10.22 28.05 -5.31
N THR A 378 -11.00 27.02 -5.01
CA THR A 378 -11.67 26.21 -6.04
C THR A 378 -12.83 26.96 -6.68
N ILE A 379 -13.56 27.79 -5.93
CA ILE A 379 -14.56 28.72 -6.46
C ILE A 379 -13.92 29.69 -7.47
N ALA A 380 -12.82 30.35 -7.07
CA ALA A 380 -12.11 31.27 -7.95
C ALA A 380 -11.55 30.57 -9.21
N LEU A 381 -11.06 29.34 -9.07
CA LEU A 381 -10.60 28.54 -10.20
C LEU A 381 -11.76 28.21 -11.17
N ARG A 382 -12.89 27.75 -10.63
CA ARG A 382 -14.11 27.48 -11.41
C ARG A 382 -14.54 28.72 -12.20
N ASP A 383 -14.65 29.86 -11.53
CA ASP A 383 -15.15 31.08 -12.14
C ASP A 383 -14.22 31.60 -13.24
N ARG A 384 -12.89 31.50 -13.05
CA ARG A 384 -11.92 31.83 -14.10
C ARG A 384 -12.05 30.92 -15.31
N VAL A 385 -12.20 29.61 -15.11
CA VAL A 385 -12.34 28.67 -16.22
C VAL A 385 -13.67 28.89 -16.94
N LEU A 386 -14.78 29.09 -16.23
CA LEU A 386 -16.08 29.37 -16.82
C LEU A 386 -16.08 30.69 -17.60
N LYS A 387 -15.50 31.76 -17.03
CA LYS A 387 -15.34 33.06 -17.71
C LYS A 387 -14.54 32.91 -18.99
N HIS A 388 -13.37 32.26 -18.95
CA HIS A 388 -12.55 32.03 -20.15
C HIS A 388 -13.27 31.19 -21.22
N SER A 389 -14.22 30.36 -20.81
CA SER A 389 -14.84 29.38 -21.69
C SER A 389 -16.13 29.88 -22.34
N LEU A 390 -16.94 30.64 -21.59
CA LEU A 390 -18.27 31.08 -21.99
C LEU A 390 -18.33 32.57 -22.39
N CYS A 391 -17.33 33.38 -22.02
CA CYS A 391 -17.26 34.79 -22.40
C CYS A 391 -16.32 35.04 -23.59
N ASP A 392 -16.42 36.22 -24.22
CA ASP A 392 -15.47 36.78 -25.21
C ASP A 392 -14.90 35.76 -26.21
N ASN A 393 -15.79 35.08 -26.95
CA ASN A 393 -15.42 34.10 -27.96
C ASN A 393 -14.68 32.86 -27.41
N GLY A 394 -14.86 32.50 -26.14
CA GLY A 394 -14.26 31.32 -25.52
C GLY A 394 -14.64 29.99 -26.20
N PRO A 395 -13.93 28.88 -25.86
CA PRO A 395 -14.20 27.55 -26.42
C PRO A 395 -15.67 27.11 -26.45
N LEU A 396 -16.41 27.32 -25.36
CA LEU A 396 -17.83 26.95 -25.28
C LEU A 396 -18.72 28.02 -25.90
N ALA A 397 -18.35 29.30 -25.79
CA ALA A 397 -19.04 30.39 -26.46
C ALA A 397 -19.15 30.14 -27.98
N ARG A 398 -18.04 29.71 -28.61
CA ARG A 398 -18.02 29.33 -30.03
C ARG A 398 -18.88 28.11 -30.31
N ALA A 399 -18.69 27.04 -29.55
CA ALA A 399 -19.39 25.78 -29.78
C ALA A 399 -20.92 25.92 -29.62
N PHE A 400 -21.36 26.76 -28.69
CA PHE A 400 -22.77 27.00 -28.40
C PHE A 400 -23.36 28.20 -29.15
N HIS A 401 -22.54 28.87 -29.98
CA HIS A 401 -22.90 30.06 -30.75
C HIS A 401 -23.47 31.18 -29.85
N LEU A 402 -22.75 31.49 -28.77
CA LEU A 402 -23.08 32.56 -27.84
C LEU A 402 -22.66 33.92 -28.42
N PRO A 403 -23.39 35.01 -28.11
CA PRO A 403 -23.10 36.33 -28.65
C PRO A 403 -21.79 36.94 -28.13
N MET A 404 -21.16 37.77 -28.96
CA MET A 404 -19.87 38.42 -28.66
C MET A 404 -19.96 39.53 -27.60
N ASN A 405 -21.13 40.12 -27.38
CA ASN A 405 -21.37 41.21 -26.42
C ASN A 405 -22.12 40.76 -25.16
N THR A 406 -21.91 39.51 -24.76
CA THR A 406 -22.51 38.95 -23.55
C THR A 406 -22.00 39.71 -22.31
N SER A 407 -22.91 40.30 -21.53
CA SER A 407 -22.58 40.93 -20.24
C SER A 407 -22.45 39.89 -19.14
N ARG A 408 -23.40 38.97 -19.09
CA ARG A 408 -23.55 38.01 -18.01
C ARG A 408 -24.17 36.71 -18.51
N ILE A 409 -23.75 35.60 -17.90
CA ILE A 409 -24.28 34.27 -18.19
C ILE A 409 -24.72 33.64 -16.88
N VAL A 410 -25.96 33.18 -16.84
CA VAL A 410 -26.51 32.43 -15.72
C VAL A 410 -26.67 30.97 -16.11
N VAL A 411 -26.09 30.08 -15.31
CA VAL A 411 -26.28 28.64 -15.47
C VAL A 411 -27.18 28.15 -14.35
N HIS A 412 -28.37 27.71 -14.73
CA HIS A 412 -29.32 27.07 -13.84
C HIS A 412 -29.11 25.57 -13.86
N VAL A 413 -28.94 24.98 -12.67
CA VAL A 413 -28.71 23.56 -12.47
C VAL A 413 -29.98 22.95 -11.89
N HIS A 414 -30.56 21.96 -12.59
CA HIS A 414 -31.75 21.25 -12.15
C HIS A 414 -31.45 19.76 -12.05
N SER A 415 -31.79 19.16 -10.91
CA SER A 415 -31.72 17.73 -10.72
C SER A 415 -33.01 17.06 -11.21
N ASN A 416 -32.88 16.03 -12.06
CA ASN A 416 -34.00 15.18 -12.51
C ASN A 416 -34.31 14.06 -11.50
N THR A 417 -33.50 13.88 -10.45
CA THR A 417 -33.83 13.01 -9.33
C THR A 417 -34.76 13.77 -8.38
N LYS A 418 -35.87 13.15 -7.94
CA LYS A 418 -36.91 13.77 -7.10
C LYS A 418 -36.32 14.51 -5.89
N THR A 419 -36.06 15.80 -6.03
CA THR A 419 -35.87 16.72 -4.90
C THR A 419 -37.25 17.18 -4.44
N GLN A 420 -37.43 17.46 -3.14
CA GLN A 420 -38.70 17.96 -2.58
C GLN A 420 -39.01 19.43 -2.99
N ARG A 421 -38.37 19.94 -4.05
CA ARG A 421 -38.47 21.33 -4.50
C ARG A 421 -39.48 21.46 -5.66
N PRO A 422 -40.15 22.62 -5.81
CA PRO A 422 -41.07 22.85 -6.91
C PRO A 422 -40.39 22.64 -8.28
N GLU A 423 -41.09 22.06 -9.25
CA GLU A 423 -40.62 21.71 -10.62
C GLU A 423 -40.00 22.86 -11.44
N HIS A 424 -40.00 24.09 -10.93
CA HIS A 424 -39.58 25.30 -11.64
C HIS A 424 -38.47 26.11 -10.95
N GLN A 425 -37.96 25.65 -9.79
CA GLN A 425 -36.86 26.34 -9.11
C GLN A 425 -35.54 25.58 -9.31
N PRO A 426 -34.46 26.25 -9.75
CA PRO A 426 -33.16 25.60 -9.90
C PRO A 426 -32.61 25.16 -8.55
N ASP A 427 -31.96 23.99 -8.52
CA ASP A 427 -31.28 23.50 -7.32
C ASP A 427 -30.06 24.34 -7.00
N TRP A 428 -29.41 24.89 -8.04
CA TRP A 428 -28.28 25.79 -7.91
C TRP A 428 -28.14 26.73 -9.11
N ILE A 429 -27.51 27.89 -8.90
CA ILE A 429 -27.33 28.96 -9.90
C ILE A 429 -25.88 29.43 -9.92
N MET A 430 -25.24 29.41 -11.09
CA MET A 430 -23.97 30.11 -11.35
C MET A 430 -24.23 31.44 -12.00
N ASN A 431 -23.60 32.49 -11.50
CA ASN A 431 -23.58 33.78 -12.17
C ASN A 431 -22.16 34.08 -12.67
N ILE A 432 -22.00 34.16 -13.98
CA ILE A 432 -20.70 34.40 -14.64
C ILE A 432 -20.73 35.79 -15.25
N VAL A 433 -19.94 36.70 -14.70
CA VAL A 433 -19.82 38.07 -15.18
C VAL A 433 -18.74 38.15 -16.25
N CYS A 434 -19.15 38.37 -17.49
CA CYS A 434 -18.26 38.47 -18.64
C CYS A 434 -17.63 39.87 -18.72
N ARG A 435 -18.44 40.92 -18.57
CA ARG A 435 -18.01 42.33 -18.63
C ARG A 435 -18.50 43.14 -17.45
#